data_AF-A0A3Q8VGA3-F1
#
_entry.id   AF-A0A3Q8VGA3-F1
#
_cell.length_a   1.000
_cell.length_b   1.000
_cell.length_c   1.000
_cell.angle_alpha   90.00
_cell.angle_beta   90.00
_cell.angle_gamma   90.00
#
_symmetry.space_group_name_H-M   'P 1'
#
loop_
_entity.id
_entity.type
_entity.pdbx_description
1 polymer ?
#
loop_
_entity_poly.entity_id
_entity_poly.type
_entity_poly.pdbx_seq_one_letter_code
_entity_poly.pdbx_strand_id
1 'polypeptide(L)'
;MKSWRSRIAVALGTAALALPLAAGSASAVEVDQWGYHKIAGWRDKLACVDDGQYALQHGYQNYYCAYENGFWVLWALPVPDAPPTRP
;
A
#
# COMPACT_ATOMS: atom_id res chain seq x y z
N MET A 1 39.31 -10.31 -21.85
CA MET A 1 39.57 -8.88 -21.56
C MET A 1 38.39 -8.06 -22.05
N LYS A 2 37.81 -7.26 -21.15
CA LYS A 2 37.15 -5.94 -21.31
C LYS A 2 36.48 -5.56 -22.63
N SER A 3 35.20 -5.19 -22.51
CA SER A 3 34.52 -3.99 -23.08
C SER A 3 33.15 -4.39 -23.61
N TRP A 4 32.06 -4.28 -22.84
CA TRP A 4 31.25 -3.06 -22.66
C TRP A 4 31.13 -2.23 -23.95
N ARG A 5 29.96 -2.27 -24.61
CA ARG A 5 29.29 -1.10 -25.20
C ARG A 5 27.92 -1.45 -25.79
N SER A 6 26.92 -0.98 -25.05
CA SER A 6 25.52 -0.72 -25.36
C SER A 6 25.16 -0.58 -26.84
N ARG A 7 24.02 -1.16 -27.21
CA ARG A 7 23.08 -0.50 -28.13
C ARG A 7 21.69 -0.48 -27.51
N ILE A 8 21.19 0.74 -27.44
CA ILE A 8 19.93 1.20 -26.88
C ILE A 8 18.80 0.62 -27.73
N ALA A 9 17.83 -0.03 -27.10
CA ALA A 9 16.51 -0.22 -27.68
C ALA A 9 15.60 0.89 -27.14
N VAL A 10 15.48 1.98 -27.91
CA VAL A 10 14.39 2.94 -27.74
C VAL A 10 13.12 2.24 -28.23
N ALA A 11 12.25 1.85 -27.31
CA ALA A 11 10.86 1.53 -27.64
C ALA A 11 10.01 2.75 -27.27
N LEU A 12 9.87 3.67 -28.22
CA LEU A 12 8.76 4.63 -28.23
C LEU A 12 7.50 3.83 -28.60
N GLY A 13 6.76 3.42 -27.57
CA GLY A 13 5.48 2.75 -27.70
C GLY A 13 4.44 3.50 -26.89
N THR A 14 3.84 4.53 -27.49
CA THR A 14 2.55 5.05 -27.05
C THR A 14 1.50 3.97 -27.29
N ALA A 15 1.20 3.20 -26.26
CA ALA A 15 0.02 2.35 -26.21
C ALA A 15 -0.67 2.61 -24.86
N ALA A 16 -1.88 3.14 -24.95
CA ALA A 16 -2.79 3.28 -23.83
C ALA A 16 -2.99 1.90 -23.18
N LEU A 17 -2.35 1.70 -22.05
CA LEU A 17 -2.70 0.62 -21.14
C LEU A 17 -3.60 1.23 -20.10
N ALA A 18 -4.90 0.97 -20.25
CA ALA A 18 -5.80 0.85 -19.12
C ALA A 18 -5.21 -0.24 -18.21
N LEU A 19 -4.26 0.15 -17.36
CA LEU A 19 -3.73 -0.71 -16.33
C LEU A 19 -4.89 -0.95 -15.37
N PRO A 20 -5.32 -2.20 -15.14
CA PRO A 20 -5.94 -2.49 -13.86
C PRO A 20 -4.91 -2.02 -12.84
N LEU A 21 -5.31 -1.20 -11.86
CA LEU A 21 -4.45 -0.83 -10.73
C LEU A 21 -4.13 -2.05 -9.83
N ALA A 22 -3.93 -3.23 -10.41
CA ALA A 22 -3.14 -4.32 -9.84
C ALA A 22 -1.65 -3.92 -9.91
N ALA A 23 -1.32 -2.75 -9.38
CA ALA A 23 0.02 -2.47 -8.91
C ALA A 23 0.19 -3.32 -7.66
N GLY A 24 0.62 -4.56 -7.87
CA GLY A 24 1.33 -5.34 -6.86
C GLY A 24 2.65 -4.66 -6.54
N SER A 25 2.57 -3.47 -5.97
CA SER A 25 3.67 -2.84 -5.27
C SER A 25 3.76 -3.60 -3.96
N ALA A 26 4.72 -4.50 -3.86
CA ALA A 26 5.29 -4.83 -2.56
C ALA A 26 6.02 -3.57 -2.04
N SER A 27 5.24 -2.52 -1.77
CA SER A 27 5.68 -1.35 -1.04
C SER A 27 6.05 -1.85 0.33
N ALA A 28 7.26 -1.55 0.79
CA ALA A 28 7.64 -1.75 2.17
C ALA A 28 6.53 -1.14 3.03
N VAL A 29 5.77 -2.00 3.72
CA VAL A 29 4.68 -1.56 4.57
C VAL A 29 5.31 -0.72 5.66
N GLU A 30 5.01 0.56 5.67
CA GLU A 30 5.52 1.48 6.68
C GLU A 30 4.95 1.03 8.03
N VAL A 31 5.82 0.75 9.00
CA VAL A 31 5.43 0.30 10.34
C VAL A 31 5.83 1.35 11.34
N ASP A 32 4.89 1.76 12.19
CA ASP A 32 5.17 2.71 13.27
C ASP A 32 5.88 2.05 14.46
N GLN A 33 6.26 2.85 15.45
CA GLN A 33 6.93 2.36 16.67
C GLN A 33 6.06 1.45 17.56
N TRP A 34 4.75 1.40 17.32
CA TRP A 34 3.78 0.59 18.04
C TRP A 34 3.36 -0.67 17.26
N GLY A 35 3.93 -0.88 16.07
CA GLY A 35 3.64 -2.03 15.22
C GLY A 35 2.42 -1.87 14.30
N TYR A 36 1.86 -0.67 14.14
CA TYR A 36 0.81 -0.43 13.15
C TYR A 36 1.39 -0.32 11.76
N HIS A 37 0.69 -0.94 10.81
CA HIS A 37 1.03 -0.96 9.41
C HIS A 37 0.23 0.11 8.68
N LYS A 38 0.91 0.91 7.86
CA LYS A 38 0.26 1.87 6.97
C LYS A 38 -0.42 1.14 5.82
N ILE A 39 -1.74 1.25 5.74
CA ILE A 39 -2.55 0.52 4.76
C ILE A 39 -2.84 1.40 3.54
N ALA A 40 -3.52 2.53 3.75
CA ALA A 40 -4.01 3.40 2.69
C ALA A 40 -4.22 4.84 3.19
N GLY A 41 -4.44 5.77 2.26
CA GLY A 41 -4.73 7.19 2.55
C GLY A 41 -5.97 7.67 1.83
N TRP A 42 -6.84 8.38 2.54
CA TRP A 42 -8.14 8.83 2.08
C TRP A 42 -8.29 10.35 2.18
N ARG A 43 -9.08 10.95 1.30
CA ARG A 43 -9.40 12.39 1.41
C ARG A 43 -10.36 12.67 2.57
N ASP A 44 -11.27 11.73 2.81
CA ASP A 44 -12.35 11.87 3.78
C ASP A 44 -12.09 10.99 5.00
N LYS A 45 -12.29 11.56 6.20
CA LYS A 45 -12.12 10.84 7.46
C LYS A 45 -13.07 9.65 7.58
N LEU A 46 -14.30 9.82 7.11
CA LEU A 46 -15.33 8.78 7.15
C LEU A 46 -14.93 7.56 6.31
N ALA A 47 -14.35 7.76 5.13
CA ALA A 47 -13.84 6.68 4.30
C ALA A 47 -12.69 5.93 5.01
N CYS A 48 -11.82 6.65 5.72
CA CYS A 48 -10.78 6.02 6.53
C CYS A 48 -11.32 5.16 7.66
N VAL A 49 -12.36 5.64 8.36
CA VAL A 49 -13.00 4.89 9.43
C VAL A 49 -13.72 3.66 8.88
N ASP A 50 -14.42 3.78 7.76
CA ASP A 50 -15.10 2.66 7.10
C ASP A 50 -14.11 1.54 6.71
N ASP A 51 -13.00 1.91 6.07
CA ASP A 51 -11.93 0.98 5.67
C ASP A 51 -11.22 0.37 6.90
N GLY A 52 -11.10 1.14 7.98
CA GLY A 52 -10.59 0.64 9.27
C GLY A 52 -11.54 -0.38 9.93
N GLN A 53 -12.85 -0.15 9.88
CA GLN A 53 -13.85 -1.13 10.34
C GLN A 53 -13.82 -2.40 9.49
N TYR A 54 -13.61 -2.26 8.18
CA TYR A 54 -13.37 -3.40 7.31
C TYR A 54 -12.10 -4.16 7.72
N ALA A 55 -10.99 -3.46 8.00
CA ALA A 55 -9.75 -4.09 8.46
C ALA A 55 -9.95 -4.91 9.76
N LEU A 56 -10.69 -4.40 10.75
CA LEU A 56 -10.98 -5.15 11.98
C LEU A 56 -11.72 -6.47 11.71
N GLN A 57 -12.64 -6.47 10.73
CA GLN A 57 -13.36 -7.68 10.35
C GLN A 57 -12.49 -8.68 9.59
N HIS A 58 -11.33 -8.25 9.08
CA HIS A 58 -10.43 -9.02 8.23
C HIS A 58 -9.08 -9.32 8.88
N GLY A 59 -9.04 -9.44 10.20
CA GLY A 59 -7.89 -9.99 10.92
C GLY A 59 -6.91 -8.96 11.48
N TYR A 60 -7.29 -7.68 11.51
CA TYR A 60 -6.56 -6.66 12.27
C TYR A 60 -7.13 -6.52 13.69
N GLN A 61 -6.24 -6.30 14.66
CA GLN A 61 -6.62 -6.17 16.06
C GLN A 61 -7.15 -4.76 16.37
N ASN A 62 -6.57 -3.75 15.76
CA ASN A 62 -6.90 -2.36 15.99
C ASN A 62 -6.61 -1.51 14.76
N TYR A 63 -7.20 -0.33 14.67
CA TYR A 63 -6.84 0.68 13.67
C TYR A 63 -6.96 2.10 14.22
N TYR A 64 -6.30 3.03 13.55
CA TYR A 64 -6.56 4.46 13.72
C TYR A 64 -6.38 5.21 12.40
N CYS A 65 -6.98 6.40 12.33
CA CYS A 65 -6.86 7.31 11.20
C CYS A 65 -6.09 8.56 11.62
N ALA A 66 -4.93 8.80 11.02
CA ALA A 66 -4.11 9.99 11.24
C ALA A 66 -4.16 10.91 10.03
N TYR A 67 -4.22 12.23 10.24
CA TYR A 67 -4.17 13.18 9.13
C TYR A 67 -2.71 13.54 8.81
N GLU A 68 -2.23 13.09 7.65
CA GLU A 68 -0.85 13.24 7.20
C GLU A 68 -0.83 13.74 5.75
N ASN A 69 -0.01 14.75 5.47
CA ASN A 69 0.22 15.25 4.10
C ASN A 69 -1.07 15.56 3.29
N GLY A 70 -2.14 15.99 3.97
CA GLY A 70 -3.41 16.31 3.32
C GLY A 70 -4.38 15.13 3.15
N PHE A 71 -4.09 13.97 3.72
CA PHE A 71 -4.92 12.77 3.66
C PHE A 71 -5.10 12.14 5.05
N TRP A 72 -6.23 11.48 5.26
CA TRP A 72 -6.48 10.57 6.38
C TRP A 72 -5.87 9.20 6.09
N VAL A 73 -4.73 8.92 6.70
CA VAL A 73 -3.99 7.67 6.59
C VAL A 73 -4.54 6.65 7.58
N LEU A 74 -4.91 5.48 7.08
CA LEU A 74 -5.29 4.32 7.85
C LEU A 74 -4.04 3.54 8.29
N TRP A 75 -3.92 3.38 9.59
CA TRP A 75 -2.92 2.54 10.25
C TRP A 75 -3.64 1.40 10.94
N ALA A 76 -3.23 0.16 10.68
CA ALA A 76 -3.86 -1.02 11.25
C ALA A 76 -2.84 -1.95 11.91
N LEU A 77 -3.16 -2.46 13.09
CA LEU A 77 -2.32 -3.36 13.87
C LEU A 77 -2.68 -4.81 13.52
N PRO A 78 -1.80 -5.57 12.86
CA PRO A 78 -2.07 -6.98 12.59
C PRO A 78 -2.12 -7.79 13.89
N VAL A 79 -2.95 -8.84 13.92
CA VAL A 79 -2.92 -9.80 15.04
C VAL A 79 -1.60 -10.60 14.94
N PRO A 80 -0.83 -10.75 16.03
CA PRO A 80 0.52 -11.34 16.01
C PRO A 80 0.60 -12.78 15.45
N ASP A 81 -0.52 -13.50 15.38
CA ASP A 81 -0.63 -14.84 14.81
C ASP A 81 -1.69 -14.94 13.70
N ALA A 82 -2.18 -13.82 13.15
CA ALA A 82 -3.07 -13.89 12.00
C ALA A 82 -2.31 -14.46 10.80
N PRO A 83 -2.84 -15.52 10.14
CA PRO A 83 -2.30 -15.91 8.84
C PRO A 83 -2.32 -14.69 7.92
N PRO A 84 -1.30 -14.49 7.06
CA PRO A 84 -1.26 -13.33 6.20
C PRO A 84 -2.57 -13.26 5.42
N THR A 85 -3.38 -12.24 5.70
CA THR A 85 -4.63 -12.01 4.97
C THR A 85 -4.25 -11.42 3.62
N ARG A 86 -3.89 -12.32 2.69
CA ARG A 86 -3.79 -12.06 1.25
C ARG A 86 -5.10 -12.46 0.58
N PRO A 87 -5.53 -11.69 -0.41
CA PRO A 87 -5.11 -11.95 -1.79
C PRO A 87 -4.13 -10.91 -2.35
#